data_AF-A0A3D2N267-F1
#
_entry.id   AF-A0A3D2N267-F1
#
_cell.length_a   1.000
_cell.length_b   1.000
_cell.length_c   1.000
_cell.angle_alpha   90.00
_cell.angle_beta   90.00
_cell.angle_gamma   90.00
#
_symmetry.space_group_name_H-M   'P 1'
#
loop_
_entity.id
_entity.type
_entity.pdbx_description
1 polymer ?
#
loop_
_entity_poly.entity_id
_entity_poly.type
_entity_poly.pdbx_seq_one_letter_code
_entity_poly.pdbx_strand_id
1 'polypeptide(L)' 'CSFDSLFKVEEGRLGVVVTFIAILELIKESLVDIVQSEAFAPIHIKARSE' A
#
# COMPACT_ATOMS: atom_id res chain seq x y z
N CYS A 1 6.61 5.34 2.78
CA CYS A 1 7.14 3.98 3.00
C CYS A 1 6.92 3.14 1.74
N SER A 2 7.61 2.00 1.60
CA SER A 2 7.38 1.07 0.48
C SER A 2 6.30 0.05 0.86
N PHE A 3 5.49 -0.37 -0.10
CA PHE A 3 4.39 -1.32 0.13
C PHE A 3 4.86 -2.66 0.70
N ASP A 4 5.98 -3.19 0.20
CA ASP A 4 6.59 -4.45 0.63
C ASP A 4 7.04 -4.45 2.11
N SER A 5 7.21 -3.27 2.71
CA SER A 5 7.53 -3.14 4.14
C SER A 5 6.31 -3.23 5.07
N LEU A 6 5.09 -3.32 4.52
CA LEU A 6 3.83 -3.29 5.29
C LEU A 6 3.28 -4.68 5.63
N PHE A 7 3.89 -5.75 5.15
CA PHE A 7 3.53 -7.13 5.43
C PHE A 7 4.78 -7.98 5.52
N LYS A 8 4.66 -9.17 6.14
CA LYS A 8 5.73 -10.15 6.24
C LYS A 8 5.51 -11.33 5.31
N VAL A 9 6.58 -12.02 4.95
CA VAL A 9 6.55 -13.14 4.00
C VAL A 9 5.70 -14.30 4.52
N GLU A 10 5.69 -14.55 5.84
CA GLU A 10 4.90 -15.59 6.50
C GLU A 10 3.38 -15.40 6.36
N GLU A 11 2.90 -14.19 6.07
CA GLU A 11 1.48 -13.92 5.82
C GLU A 11 1.02 -14.45 4.45
N GLY A 12 1.97 -14.78 3.58
CA GLY A 12 1.75 -15.32 2.24
C GLY A 12 0.91 -14.38 1.36
N ARG A 13 0.32 -14.95 0.30
CA ARG A 13 -0.46 -14.18 -0.68
C ARG A 13 -1.65 -13.45 -0.05
N LEU A 14 -2.26 -14.04 0.98
CA LEU A 14 -3.42 -13.45 1.65
C LEU A 14 -3.04 -12.16 2.39
N GLY A 15 -1.91 -12.14 3.10
CA GLY A 15 -1.41 -10.92 3.75
C GLY A 15 -1.19 -9.78 2.77
N VAL A 16 -0.59 -10.08 1.61
CA VAL A 16 -0.37 -9.09 0.55
C VAL A 16 -1.69 -8.50 0.05
N VAL A 17 -2.68 -9.35 -0.26
CA VAL A 17 -3.98 -8.90 -0.78
C VAL A 17 -4.74 -8.06 0.25
N VAL A 18 -4.77 -8.50 1.51
CA VAL A 18 -5.45 -7.75 2.58
C VAL A 18 -4.77 -6.40 2.83
N THR A 19 -3.44 -6.37 2.86
CA THR A 19 -2.68 -5.12 3.03
C THR A 19 -2.93 -4.17 1.86
N PHE A 20 -3.00 -4.69 0.64
CA PHE A 20 -3.32 -3.89 -0.54
C PHE A 20 -4.72 -3.28 -0.44
N ILE A 21 -5.73 -4.08 -0.09
CA ILE A 21 -7.11 -3.59 0.11
C ILE A 21 -7.18 -2.55 1.22
N ALA A 22 -6.48 -2.75 2.34
CA ALA A 22 -6.44 -1.78 3.43
C ALA A 22 -5.91 -0.41 2.97
N ILE A 23 -4.86 -0.39 2.14
CA ILE A 23 -4.32 0.86 1.58
C ILE A 23 -5.33 1.51 0.62
N LEU A 24 -6.02 0.72 -0.21
CA LEU A 24 -7.07 1.25 -1.08
C LEU A 24 -8.20 1.91 -0.29
N GLU A 25 -8.58 1.37 0.86
CA GLU A 25 -9.57 1.99 1.75
C GLU A 25 -9.02 3.29 2.37
N LEU A 26 -7.75 3.35 2.77
CA LEU A 26 -7.13 4.59 3.27
C LEU A 26 -7.05 5.68 2.20
N ILE A 27 -6.82 5.32 0.94
CA ILE A 27 -6.86 6.25 -0.20
C ILE A 27 -8.27 6.81 -0.38
N LYS A 28 -9.28 5.93 -0.29
CA LYS A 28 -10.69 6.33 -0.41
C LYS A 28 -11.10 7.33 0.67
N GLU A 29 -10.58 7.18 1.89
CA GLU A 29 -10.74 8.15 3.00
C GLU A 29 -9.78 9.35 2.93
N SER A 30 -9.00 9.50 1.85
CA SER A 30 -8.03 10.59 1.66
C SER A 30 -6.97 10.72 2.76
N LEU A 31 -6.61 9.61 3.41
CA LEU A 31 -5.60 9.57 4.48
C LEU A 31 -4.18 9.33 3.95
N VAL A 32 -4.05 8.68 2.79
CA VAL A 32 -2.76 8.36 2.17
C VAL A 32 -2.78 8.60 0.66
N ASP A 33 -1.62 8.91 0.12
CA ASP A 33 -1.32 8.95 -1.31
C ASP A 33 -0.43 7.79 -1.71
N ILE A 34 -0.55 7.37 -2.97
CA ILE A 34 0.31 6.37 -3.59
C ILE A 34 1.01 6.91 -4.84
N VAL A 35 2.25 6.46 -5.05
CA VAL A 35 3.02 6.71 -6.26
C VAL A 35 3.47 5.38 -6.86
N GLN A 36 3.12 5.18 -8.13
CA GLN A 36 3.56 4.06 -8.95
C GLN A 36 3.78 4.59 -10.37
N SER A 37 5.01 4.51 -10.88
CA SER A 37 5.39 5.15 -12.15
C SER A 37 4.88 4.41 -13.39
N GLU A 38 4.76 3.09 -13.31
CA GLU A 38 4.32 2.21 -14.39
C GLU A 38 3.66 0.95 -13.82
N ALA A 39 2.96 0.18 -14.66
CA ALA A 39 2.30 -1.04 -14.22
C ALA A 39 3.30 -2.01 -13.58
N PHE A 40 2.97 -2.52 -12.39
CA PHE A 40 3.80 -3.45 -11.61
C PHE A 40 5.13 -2.87 -11.09
N ALA A 41 5.41 -1.57 -11.27
CA ALA A 41 6.50 -0.93 -10.55
C ALA A 41 6.26 -0.91 -9.03
N PRO A 42 7.31 -0.75 -8.22
CA PRO A 42 7.18 -0.60 -6.77
C PRO A 42 6.17 0.48 -6.38
N ILE A 43 5.42 0.19 -5.32
CA ILE A 43 4.38 1.10 -4.81
C ILE A 43 4.95 1.82 -3.58
N HIS A 44 4.93 3.14 -3.63
CA HIS A 44 5.32 3.99 -2.51
C HIS A 44 4.09 4.66 -1.91
N ILE A 45 3.95 4.58 -0.58
CA ILE A 45 2.86 5.19 0.18
C ILE A 45 3.38 6.42 0.92
N LYS A 46 2.60 7.50 0.88
CA LYS A 46 2.85 8.73 1.64
C LYS A 46 1.61 9.06 2.48
N ALA A 47 1.79 9.28 3.77
CA ALA A 47 0.71 9.80 4.60
C ALA A 47 0.39 11.24 4.18
N ARG A 48 -0.89 11.58 4.10
CA ARG A 48 -1.30 12.97 3.99
C ARG A 48 -1.24 13.59 5.38
N SER A 49 -0.37 14.58 5.53
CA SER A 49 -0.38 15.51 6.65
C SER A 49 -1.15 16.75 6.20
N GLU A 50 -2.09 17.20 7.03
CA GLU A 50 -2.88 18.43 6.81
C GLU A 50 -2.01 19.66 6.50
#